data_AF-A0A2A4VUN2-F1
#
_entry.id   AF-A0A2A4VUN2-F1
#
_cell.length_a   1.000
_cell.length_b   1.000
_cell.length_c   1.000
_cell.angle_alpha   90.00
_cell.angle_beta   90.00
_cell.angle_gamma   90.00
#
_symmetry.space_group_name_H-M   'P 1'
#
loop_
_entity.id
_entity.type
_entity.pdbx_description
1 polymer ?
#
loop_
_entity_poly.entity_id
_entity_poly.type
_entity_poly.pdbx_seq_one_letter_code
_entity_poly.pdbx_strand_id
1 'polypeptide(L)'
;MQGALKWLERSHTQCQLINLKSKLSDDDFDKLENLTSRFARVTDLLINKMYRAIDLVEFKQPGSLIDTINNAEKKQLIDSVEQARTLKDIRNEIAHEYILEDQLAMFNEVLEQTSQLITLSKKAISYSEQYTG
;
A
#
# COMPACT_ATOMS: atom_id res chain seq x y z
N MET A 1 -9.14 7.76 3.06
CA MET A 1 -8.31 6.92 2.17
C MET A 1 -8.12 7.54 0.78
N GLN A 2 -9.18 7.95 0.09
CA GLN A 2 -9.14 8.53 -1.27
C GLN A 2 -8.07 9.62 -1.46
N GLY A 3 -7.95 10.58 -0.55
CA GLY A 3 -6.91 11.62 -0.63
C GLY A 3 -5.48 11.07 -0.60
N ALA A 4 -5.19 10.08 0.25
CA ALA A 4 -3.88 9.44 0.31
C ALA A 4 -3.59 8.62 -0.95
N LEU A 5 -4.59 7.90 -1.46
CA LEU A 5 -4.48 7.13 -2.70
C LEU A 5 -4.15 8.02 -3.90
N LYS A 6 -4.83 9.17 -4.04
CA LYS A 6 -4.57 10.14 -5.10
C LYS A 6 -3.10 10.57 -5.13
N TRP A 7 -2.50 10.83 -3.96
CA TRP A 7 -1.10 11.23 -3.88
C TRP A 7 -0.13 10.09 -4.13
N LEU A 8 -0.47 8.86 -3.72
CA LEU A 8 0.30 7.66 -4.07
C LEU A 8 0.34 7.46 -5.59
N GLU A 9 -0.82 7.53 -6.26
CA GLU A 9 -0.91 7.40 -7.72
C GLU A 9 -0.05 8.44 -8.44
N ARG A 10 -0.13 9.70 -7.99
CA ARG A 10 0.69 10.78 -8.55
C ARG A 10 2.18 10.48 -8.41
N SER A 11 2.64 10.08 -7.21
CA SER A 11 4.05 9.73 -6.99
C SER A 11 4.47 8.54 -7.85
N HIS A 12 3.64 7.52 -7.94
CA HIS A 12 3.93 6.34 -8.74
C HIS A 12 4.18 6.70 -10.21
N THR A 13 3.30 7.51 -10.81
CA THR A 13 3.49 7.99 -12.18
C THR A 13 4.77 8.79 -12.36
N GLN A 14 5.16 9.61 -11.36
CA GLN A 14 6.41 10.36 -11.42
C GLN A 14 7.64 9.45 -11.36
N CYS A 15 7.59 8.40 -10.53
CA CYS A 15 8.73 7.51 -10.31
C CYS A 15 8.86 6.40 -11.37
N GLN A 16 7.79 6.06 -12.10
CA GLN A 16 7.82 5.08 -13.20
C GLN A 16 8.80 5.44 -14.33
N LEU A 17 9.15 6.72 -14.46
CA LEU A 17 10.07 7.21 -15.48
C LEU A 17 11.53 7.19 -15.02
N ILE A 18 11.79 6.91 -13.74
CA ILE A 18 13.12 6.94 -13.15
C ILE A 18 13.86 5.64 -13.46
N ASN A 19 15.08 5.74 -14.00
CA ASN A 19 15.92 4.58 -14.28
C ASN A 19 16.82 4.25 -13.07
N LEU A 20 16.37 3.33 -12.23
CA LEU A 20 17.11 2.85 -11.05
C LEU A 20 18.47 2.20 -11.34
N LYS A 21 18.77 1.84 -12.60
CA LYS A 21 20.07 1.26 -12.99
C LYS A 21 21.13 2.32 -13.31
N SER A 22 20.73 3.59 -13.34
CA SER A 22 21.61 4.72 -13.62
C SER A 22 21.89 5.53 -12.36
N LYS A 23 22.87 6.43 -12.41
CA LYS A 23 23.12 7.37 -11.32
C LYS A 23 21.88 8.26 -11.13
N LEU A 24 21.21 8.09 -9.99
CA LEU A 24 20.06 8.90 -9.61
C LEU A 24 20.49 10.33 -9.28
N SER A 25 19.66 11.30 -9.67
CA SER A 25 19.78 12.68 -9.22
C SER A 25 19.14 12.86 -7.84
N ASP A 26 19.48 13.93 -7.13
CA ASP A 26 18.86 14.25 -5.83
C ASP A 26 17.33 14.38 -5.95
N ASP A 27 16.83 14.94 -7.07
CA ASP A 27 15.40 15.05 -7.36
C ASP A 27 14.73 13.67 -7.61
N ASP A 28 15.47 12.70 -8.16
CA ASP A 28 14.96 11.33 -8.28
C ASP A 28 14.88 10.65 -6.91
N PHE A 29 15.89 10.85 -6.05
CA PHE A 29 15.86 10.37 -4.66
C PHE A 29 14.66 10.95 -3.91
N ASP A 30 14.48 12.27 -3.93
CA ASP A 30 13.36 12.95 -3.26
C ASP A 30 11.99 12.39 -3.70
N LYS A 31 11.82 12.12 -5.00
CA LYS A 31 10.59 11.52 -5.54
C LYS A 31 10.39 10.10 -5.03
N LEU A 32 11.44 9.28 -5.02
CA LEU A 32 11.38 7.89 -4.56
C LEU A 32 11.12 7.80 -3.05
N GLU A 33 11.77 8.63 -2.23
CA GLU A 33 11.49 8.72 -0.80
C GLU A 33 10.04 9.13 -0.54
N ASN A 34 9.55 10.13 -1.26
CA ASN A 34 8.16 10.55 -1.16
C ASN A 34 7.17 9.44 -1.60
N LEU A 35 7.53 8.63 -2.60
CA LEU A 35 6.77 7.44 -2.98
C LEU A 35 6.73 6.41 -1.84
N THR A 36 7.87 6.08 -1.22
CA THR A 36 7.94 5.10 -0.12
C THR A 36 7.10 5.53 1.09
N SER A 37 7.18 6.80 1.48
CA SER A 37 6.36 7.37 2.55
C SER A 37 4.86 7.24 2.26
N ARG A 38 4.44 7.51 1.02
CA ARG A 38 3.05 7.37 0.58
C ARG A 38 2.61 5.92 0.51
N PHE A 39 3.49 5.01 0.07
CA PHE A 39 3.24 3.58 0.04
C PHE A 39 2.95 3.08 1.46
N ALA A 40 3.86 3.34 2.41
CA ALA A 40 3.70 2.96 3.81
C ALA A 40 2.37 3.47 4.39
N ARG A 41 2.06 4.75 4.12
CA ARG A 41 0.82 5.39 4.58
C ARG A 41 -0.42 4.71 4.02
N VAL A 42 -0.46 4.41 2.72
CA VAL A 42 -1.63 3.78 2.08
C VAL A 42 -1.77 2.32 2.52
N THR A 43 -0.67 1.57 2.67
CA THR A 43 -0.68 0.22 3.23
C THR A 43 -1.32 0.20 4.61
N ASP A 44 -0.92 1.12 5.50
CA ASP A 44 -1.53 1.22 6.83
C ASP A 44 -3.03 1.57 6.78
N LEU A 45 -3.42 2.47 5.87
CA LEU A 45 -4.83 2.80 5.70
C LEU A 45 -5.62 1.61 5.19
N LEU A 46 -5.14 0.91 4.17
CA LEU A 46 -5.82 -0.24 3.58
C LEU A 46 -5.96 -1.38 4.60
N ILE A 47 -4.83 -1.86 5.11
CA ILE A 47 -4.75 -3.10 5.89
C ILE A 47 -5.27 -2.88 7.32
N ASN A 48 -4.86 -1.80 7.98
CA ASN A 48 -5.15 -1.62 9.40
C ASN A 48 -6.44 -0.85 9.67
N LYS A 49 -6.99 -0.13 8.67
CA LYS A 49 -8.21 0.68 8.84
C LYS A 49 -9.34 0.27 7.91
N MET A 50 -9.13 0.22 6.60
CA MET A 50 -10.22 0.05 5.64
C MET A 50 -10.83 -1.34 5.69
N TYR A 51 -10.04 -2.40 5.70
CA TYR A 51 -10.60 -3.76 5.83
C TYR A 51 -11.33 -3.96 7.16
N ARG A 52 -10.86 -3.34 8.24
CA ARG A 52 -11.57 -3.35 9.53
C ARG A 52 -12.87 -2.56 9.48
N ALA A 53 -12.88 -1.42 8.81
CA ALA A 53 -14.09 -0.62 8.62
C ALA A 53 -15.14 -1.39 7.82
N ILE A 54 -14.71 -2.13 6.78
CA ILE A 54 -15.58 -3.01 5.99
C ILE A 54 -16.20 -4.10 6.88
N ASP A 55 -15.40 -4.78 7.69
CA ASP A 55 -15.93 -5.79 8.61
C ASP A 55 -16.92 -5.18 9.64
N LEU A 56 -16.66 -3.95 10.10
CA LEU A 56 -17.53 -3.25 11.04
C LEU A 56 -18.90 -2.90 10.45
N VAL A 57 -18.94 -2.37 9.21
CA VAL A 57 -20.22 -2.03 8.56
C VAL A 57 -21.05 -3.26 8.20
N GLU A 58 -20.41 -4.43 8.11
CA GLU A 58 -21.06 -5.73 7.93
C GLU A 58 -21.46 -6.40 9.25
N PHE A 59 -21.37 -5.69 10.37
CA PHE A 59 -21.70 -6.20 11.71
C PHE A 59 -20.90 -7.45 12.10
N LYS A 60 -19.68 -7.62 11.56
CA LYS A 60 -18.78 -8.68 12.02
C LYS A 60 -18.20 -8.33 13.38
N GLN A 61 -17.98 -9.36 14.18
CA GLN A 61 -17.28 -9.21 15.46
C GLN A 61 -15.82 -8.80 15.19
N PRO A 62 -15.29 -7.80 15.94
CA PRO A 62 -13.88 -7.45 15.86
C PRO A 62 -13.00 -8.67 16.14
N GLY A 63 -12.13 -9.00 15.18
CA GLY A 63 -11.18 -10.09 15.27
C GLY A 63 -9.73 -9.62 15.28
N SER A 64 -8.82 -10.58 15.17
CA SER A 64 -7.41 -10.30 14.93
C SER A 64 -7.20 -9.71 13.53
N LEU A 65 -6.02 -9.17 13.25
CA LEU A 65 -5.70 -8.69 11.90
C LEU A 65 -5.79 -9.81 10.85
N ILE A 66 -5.38 -11.03 11.19
CA ILE A 66 -5.46 -12.17 10.28
C ILE A 66 -6.92 -12.53 9.97
N ASP A 67 -7.83 -12.41 10.93
CA ASP A 67 -9.27 -12.61 10.69
C ASP A 67 -9.83 -11.57 9.71
N THR A 68 -9.45 -10.30 9.88
CA THR A 68 -9.84 -9.22 8.96
C THR A 68 -9.32 -9.46 7.54
N ILE A 69 -8.08 -9.95 7.38
CA ILE A 69 -7.53 -10.26 6.05
C ILE A 69 -8.22 -11.47 5.43
N ASN A 70 -8.47 -12.53 6.20
CA ASN A 70 -9.25 -13.68 5.72
C ASN A 70 -10.66 -13.27 5.28
N ASN A 71 -11.28 -12.32 5.98
CA ASN A 71 -12.57 -11.76 5.59
C ASN A 71 -12.49 -10.95 4.30
N ALA A 72 -11.44 -10.15 4.11
CA ALA A 72 -11.20 -9.40 2.89
C ALA A 72 -10.94 -10.32 1.69
N GLU A 73 -10.22 -11.43 1.89
CA GLU A 73 -9.93 -12.44 0.87
C GLU A 73 -11.21 -13.14 0.40
N LYS A 74 -12.07 -13.57 1.34
CA LYS A 74 -13.38 -14.15 1.01
C LYS A 74 -14.28 -13.23 0.17
N LYS A 75 -14.05 -11.91 0.27
CA LYS A 75 -14.74 -10.87 -0.51
C LYS A 75 -14.00 -10.47 -1.79
N GLN A 76 -12.86 -11.10 -2.09
CA GLN A 76 -12.01 -10.78 -3.25
C GLN A 76 -11.46 -9.34 -3.22
N LEU A 77 -11.36 -8.74 -2.03
CA LEU A 77 -10.76 -7.41 -1.82
C LEU A 77 -9.25 -7.46 -1.71
N ILE A 78 -8.71 -8.66 -1.47
CA ILE A 78 -7.31 -9.03 -1.48
C ILE A 78 -7.21 -10.45 -2.04
N ASP A 79 -6.14 -10.77 -2.75
CA ASP A 79 -6.02 -12.05 -3.45
C ASP A 79 -5.58 -13.17 -2.49
N SER A 80 -4.82 -12.84 -1.44
CA SER A 80 -4.39 -13.78 -0.41
C SER A 80 -3.92 -13.09 0.87
N VAL A 81 -3.82 -13.87 1.96
CA VAL A 81 -3.15 -13.42 3.19
C VAL A 81 -1.69 -13.06 2.95
N GLU A 82 -0.98 -13.81 2.10
CA GLU A 82 0.43 -13.55 1.80
C GLU A 82 0.63 -12.19 1.12
N GLN A 83 -0.31 -11.78 0.27
CA GLN A 83 -0.29 -10.43 -0.33
C GLN A 83 -0.34 -9.33 0.75
N ALA A 84 -1.15 -9.51 1.81
CA ALA A 84 -1.16 -8.56 2.93
C ALA A 84 0.16 -8.58 3.72
N ARG A 85 0.80 -9.74 3.86
CA ARG A 85 2.10 -9.87 4.52
C ARG A 85 3.17 -9.12 3.74
N THR A 86 3.31 -9.38 2.45
CA THR A 86 4.28 -8.69 1.57
C THR A 86 4.16 -7.17 1.68
N LEU A 87 2.95 -6.61 1.56
CA LEU A 87 2.75 -5.16 1.70
C LEU A 87 3.17 -4.63 3.08
N LYS A 88 2.88 -5.39 4.14
CA LYS A 88 3.27 -5.01 5.50
C LYS A 88 4.76 -5.13 5.76
N ASP A 89 5.41 -6.12 5.18
CA ASP A 89 6.85 -6.34 5.36
C ASP A 89 7.61 -5.18 4.73
N ILE A 90 7.31 -4.83 3.48
CA ILE A 90 7.82 -3.62 2.81
C ILE A 90 7.56 -2.38 3.65
N ARG A 91 6.33 -2.22 4.19
CA ARG A 91 6.00 -1.09 5.06
C ARG A 91 6.87 -1.05 6.31
N ASN A 92 7.11 -2.19 6.95
CA ASN A 92 7.91 -2.28 8.17
C ASN A 92 9.36 -1.95 7.88
N GLU A 93 9.89 -2.45 6.77
CA GLU A 93 11.24 -2.16 6.37
C GLU A 93 11.42 -0.66 6.04
N ILE A 94 10.45 0.01 5.38
CA ILE A 94 10.42 1.48 5.21
C ILE A 94 10.58 2.22 6.54
N ALA A 95 10.02 1.69 7.64
CA ALA A 95 10.13 2.31 8.96
C ALA A 95 11.47 2.04 9.67
N HIS A 96 12.26 1.08 9.20
CA HIS A 96 13.51 0.63 9.82
C HIS A 96 14.76 1.36 9.30
N GLU A 97 14.62 2.52 8.62
CA GLU A 97 15.70 3.41 8.16
C GLU A 97 16.94 2.66 7.61
N TYR A 98 16.86 2.26 6.34
CA TYR A 98 17.88 1.45 5.66
C TYR A 98 19.27 2.10 5.56
N ILE A 99 20.29 1.25 5.39
CA ILE A 99 21.63 1.65 4.93
C ILE A 99 21.56 1.97 3.42
N LEU A 100 22.36 2.94 2.95
CA LEU A 100 22.36 3.44 1.55
C LEU A 100 22.39 2.33 0.46
N GLU A 101 23.08 1.22 0.70
CA GLU A 101 23.19 0.10 -0.25
C GLU A 101 21.86 -0.68 -0.43
N ASP A 102 21.02 -0.71 0.60
CA ASP A 102 19.70 -1.37 0.58
C ASP A 102 18.58 -0.46 0.06
N GLN A 103 18.84 0.84 -0.08
CA GLN A 103 17.84 1.84 -0.44
C GLN A 103 17.31 1.66 -1.88
N LEU A 104 18.19 1.29 -2.84
CA LEU A 104 17.79 1.06 -4.23
C LEU A 104 16.90 -0.19 -4.38
N ALA A 105 17.20 -1.25 -3.61
CA ALA A 105 16.40 -2.47 -3.60
C ALA A 105 14.99 -2.19 -3.07
N MET A 106 14.89 -1.47 -1.95
CA MET A 106 13.60 -0.99 -1.41
C MET A 106 12.85 -0.15 -2.45
N PHE A 107 13.50 0.83 -3.09
CA PHE A 107 12.83 1.67 -4.10
C PHE A 107 12.25 0.85 -5.25
N ASN A 108 12.99 -0.15 -5.73
CA ASN A 108 12.52 -1.05 -6.77
C ASN A 108 11.30 -1.86 -6.30
N GLU A 109 11.36 -2.43 -5.10
CA GLU A 109 10.25 -3.22 -4.55
C GLU A 109 9.00 -2.37 -4.33
N VAL A 110 9.15 -1.16 -3.78
CA VAL A 110 8.03 -0.22 -3.62
C VAL A 110 7.42 0.13 -4.98
N LEU A 111 8.22 0.41 -6.00
CA LEU A 111 7.72 0.68 -7.35
C LEU A 111 6.91 -0.49 -7.93
N GLU A 112 7.44 -1.71 -7.81
CA GLU A 112 6.76 -2.92 -8.30
C GLU A 112 5.42 -3.15 -7.58
N GLN A 113 5.40 -3.00 -6.25
CA GLN A 113 4.23 -3.31 -5.43
C GLN A 113 3.19 -2.19 -5.38
N THR A 114 3.57 -0.95 -5.72
CA THR A 114 2.64 0.20 -5.66
C THR A 114 1.44 0.04 -6.59
N SER A 115 1.65 -0.52 -7.80
CA SER A 115 0.55 -0.77 -8.74
C SER A 115 -0.52 -1.72 -8.17
N GLN A 116 -0.06 -2.74 -7.44
CA GLN A 116 -0.94 -3.67 -6.75
C GLN A 116 -1.66 -2.99 -5.58
N LEU A 117 -0.93 -2.24 -4.74
CA LEU A 117 -1.52 -1.49 -3.62
C LEU A 117 -2.61 -0.51 -4.08
N ILE A 118 -2.40 0.19 -5.20
CA ILE A 118 -3.39 1.09 -5.81
C ILE A 118 -4.64 0.30 -6.20
N THR A 119 -4.46 -0.85 -6.85
CA THR A 119 -5.57 -1.70 -7.31
C THR A 119 -6.41 -2.21 -6.14
N LEU A 120 -5.77 -2.74 -5.10
CA LEU A 120 -6.45 -3.22 -3.89
C LEU A 120 -7.18 -2.07 -3.17
N SER A 121 -6.56 -0.89 -3.12
CA SER A 121 -7.16 0.31 -2.53
C SER A 121 -8.42 0.74 -3.26
N LYS A 122 -8.41 0.73 -4.60
CA LYS A 122 -9.58 1.04 -5.42
C LYS A 122 -10.70 0.02 -5.21
N LYS A 123 -10.37 -1.28 -5.20
CA LYS A 123 -11.34 -2.35 -4.90
C LYS A 123 -12.01 -2.11 -3.55
N ALA A 124 -11.24 -1.83 -2.50
CA ALA A 124 -11.77 -1.59 -1.16
C ALA A 124 -12.65 -0.33 -1.08
N ILE A 125 -12.26 0.77 -1.73
CA ILE A 125 -13.06 1.99 -1.80
C ILE A 125 -14.39 1.72 -2.51
N SER A 126 -14.35 1.14 -3.71
CA SER A 126 -15.55 0.85 -4.50
C SER A 126 -16.50 -0.13 -3.79
N TYR A 127 -15.96 -1.11 -3.07
CA TYR A 127 -16.76 -2.00 -2.23
C TYR A 127 -17.47 -1.24 -1.10
N SER A 128 -16.77 -0.32 -0.43
CA SER A 128 -17.33 0.44 0.69
C SER A 128 -18.42 1.44 0.30
N GLU A 129 -18.44 1.91 -0.95
CA GLU A 129 -19.46 2.84 -1.46
C GLU A 129 -20.88 2.25 -1.45
N GLN A 130 -21.00 0.92 -1.43
CA GLN A 130 -22.28 0.21 -1.31
C GLN A 130 -22.98 0.46 0.04
N TYR A 131 -22.22 0.93 1.05
CA TYR A 131 -22.70 1.15 2.41
C TYR A 131 -22.85 2.64 2.77
N THR A 132 -22.54 3.56 1.85
CA THR A 132 -22.58 5.02 2.07
C THR A 132 -23.82 5.69 1.45
N GLY A 133 -24.91 4.93 1.28
CA GLY A 133 -26.20 5.41 0.78
C GLY A 133 -26.99 6.24 1.80
#